data_AF-D0GKF8-F1
#
_entry.id   AF-D0GKF8-F1
#
_cell.length_a   1.000
_cell.length_b   1.000
_cell.length_c   1.000
_cell.angle_alpha   90.00
_cell.angle_beta   90.00
_cell.angle_gamma   90.00
#
_symmetry.space_group_name_H-M   'P 1'
#
loop_
_entity.id
_entity.type
_entity.pdbx_description
1 polymer ?
#
loop_
_entity_poly.entity_id
_entity_poly.type
_entity_poly.pdbx_seq_one_letter_code
_entity_poly.pdbx_strand_id
1 'polypeptide(L)'
;MSKIKGEFRKNLLTQEEMKEKIEELKKNGKKTVFTNGVFDILHIGHLTYLEEARNLGDVLIVGVNSDASVKVNKGDKRPINSQKNRAE
;
A
#
# COMPACT_ATOMS: atom_id res chain seq x y z
N MET A 1 15.03 -18.97 -13.78
CA MET A 1 13.72 -18.35 -13.47
C MET A 1 13.48 -18.47 -11.97
N SER A 2 13.92 -17.46 -11.23
CA SER A 2 13.98 -17.47 -9.76
C SER A 2 12.61 -17.19 -9.15
N LYS A 3 12.24 -18.05 -8.21
CA LYS A 3 11.10 -18.04 -7.29
C LYS A 3 10.59 -16.63 -6.90
N ILE A 4 9.52 -16.14 -7.53
CA ILE A 4 8.59 -15.20 -6.89
C ILE A 4 7.47 -16.04 -6.27
N LYS A 5 7.78 -16.80 -5.23
CA LYS A 5 6.78 -17.24 -4.24
C LYS A 5 6.91 -16.27 -3.07
N GLY A 6 6.50 -15.03 -3.30
CA GLY A 6 6.55 -14.01 -2.26
C GLY A 6 5.37 -14.21 -1.31
N GLU A 7 5.67 -14.26 -0.02
CA GLU A 7 4.68 -14.21 1.06
C GLU A 7 4.07 -12.79 1.17
N PHE A 8 3.63 -12.20 0.04
CA PHE A 8 3.20 -10.79 -0.04
C PHE A 8 2.01 -10.49 0.88
N ARG A 9 1.16 -11.49 1.12
CA ARG A 9 0.06 -11.40 2.09
C ARG A 9 0.51 -11.11 3.52
N LYS A 10 1.76 -11.37 3.90
CA LYS A 10 2.27 -11.02 5.24
C LYS A 10 2.34 -9.51 5.49
N ASN A 11 2.32 -8.71 4.42
CA ASN A 11 2.39 -7.25 4.51
C ASN A 11 1.01 -6.58 4.41
N LEU A 12 -0.07 -7.37 4.30
CA LEU A 12 -1.44 -6.87 4.34
C LEU A 12 -1.90 -6.78 5.79
N LEU A 13 -2.07 -5.55 6.27
CA LEU A 13 -2.52 -5.26 7.62
C LEU A 13 -3.81 -4.45 7.58
N THR A 14 -4.71 -4.74 8.51
CA THR A 14 -5.84 -3.88 8.86
C THR A 14 -5.36 -2.57 9.49
N GLN A 15 -6.26 -1.59 9.64
CA GLN A 15 -5.90 -0.32 10.27
C GLN A 15 -5.53 -0.51 11.74
N GLU A 16 -6.18 -1.45 12.42
CA GLU A 16 -5.93 -1.83 13.80
C GLU A 16 -4.54 -2.44 13.96
N GLU A 17 -4.22 -3.47 13.17
CA GLU A 17 -2.89 -4.10 13.16
C GLU A 17 -1.78 -3.11 12.78
N MET A 18 -2.06 -2.20 11.84
CA MET A 18 -1.11 -1.18 11.43
C MET A 18 -0.84 -0.16 12.55
N LYS A 19 -1.82 0.19 13.39
CA LYS A 19 -1.59 1.06 14.56
C LYS A 19 -0.59 0.42 15.52
N GLU A 20 -0.78 -0.86 15.84
CA GLU A 20 0.15 -1.61 16.70
C GLU A 20 1.54 -1.67 16.09
N LYS A 21 1.62 -1.95 14.79
CA LYS A 21 2.89 -2.05 14.07
C LYS A 21 3.63 -0.72 13.98
N ILE A 22 2.93 0.41 13.81
CA ILE A 22 3.54 1.74 13.84
C ILE A 22 4.18 2.01 15.19
N GLU A 23 3.50 1.66 16.30
CA GLU A 23 4.06 1.85 17.63
C GLU A 23 5.29 0.97 17.89
N GLU A 24 5.30 -0.26 17.39
CA GLU A 24 6.49 -1.13 17.40
C GLU A 24 7.65 -0.49 16.61
N LEU A 25 7.39 0.00 15.39
CA LEU A 25 8.40 0.62 14.54
C LEU A 25 8.99 1.88 15.17
N LYS A 26 8.15 2.73 15.79
CA LYS A 26 8.59 3.91 16.54
C LYS A 26 9.48 3.54 17.73
N LYS A 27 9.09 2.54 18.52
CA LYS A 27 9.89 2.04 19.65
C LYS A 27 11.27 1.55 19.20
N ASN A 28 11.35 0.99 17.99
CA ASN A 28 12.59 0.53 17.38
C ASN A 28 13.37 1.65 16.64
N GLY A 29 12.96 2.91 16.78
CA GLY A 29 13.64 4.06 16.17
C GLY A 29 13.56 4.11 14.63
N LYS A 30 12.59 3.43 14.02
CA LYS A 30 12.44 3.38 12.56
C LYS A 30 11.73 4.61 12.01
N LYS A 31 12.28 5.21 10.96
CA LYS A 31 11.64 6.28 10.18
C LYS A 31 10.63 5.66 9.22
N THR A 32 9.34 5.93 9.46
CA THR A 32 8.26 5.48 8.57
C THR A 32 7.94 6.54 7.51
N VAL A 33 7.63 6.08 6.30
CA VAL A 33 7.13 6.90 5.19
C VAL A 33 5.73 6.41 4.87
N PHE A 34 4.80 7.33 4.63
CA PHE A 34 3.42 6.99 4.30
C PHE A 34 3.03 7.59 2.95
N THR A 35 2.32 6.80 2.16
CA THR A 35 1.58 7.29 0.99
C THR A 35 0.24 6.55 0.88
N ASN A 36 -0.69 7.08 0.08
CA ASN A 36 -1.89 6.38 -0.30
C ASN A 36 -2.15 6.47 -1.81
N GLY A 37 -2.99 5.57 -2.31
CA GLY A 37 -3.45 5.62 -3.68
C GLY A 37 -4.47 4.55 -4.00
N VAL A 38 -5.05 4.68 -5.19
CA VAL A 38 -6.00 3.69 -5.71
C VAL A 38 -5.26 2.46 -6.23
N PHE A 39 -4.18 2.66 -6.99
CA PHE A 39 -3.39 1.58 -7.61
C PHE A 39 -4.24 0.57 -8.40
N ASP A 40 -5.24 1.06 -9.16
CA ASP A 40 -6.19 0.22 -9.90
C ASP A 40 -5.52 -0.61 -11.01
N ILE A 41 -4.74 0.07 -11.85
CA ILE A 41 -3.88 -0.55 -12.85
C ILE A 41 -2.48 -0.01 -12.61
N LEU A 42 -1.55 -0.91 -12.30
CA LEU A 42 -0.15 -0.54 -12.10
C LEU A 42 0.52 -0.23 -13.44
N HIS A 43 1.38 0.78 -13.42
CA HIS A 43 2.24 1.17 -14.53
C HIS A 43 3.56 1.67 -13.96
N ILE A 44 4.55 1.88 -14.83
CA ILE A 44 5.92 2.23 -14.41
C ILE A 44 5.98 3.42 -13.44
N GLY A 45 5.18 4.47 -13.69
CA GLY A 45 5.09 5.62 -12.79
C GLY A 45 4.74 5.28 -11.34
N HIS A 46 3.88 4.29 -11.07
CA HIS A 46 3.59 3.86 -9.69
C HIS A 46 4.78 3.14 -9.06
N LEU A 47 5.51 2.33 -9.84
CA LEU A 47 6.68 1.61 -9.34
C LEU A 47 7.80 2.59 -8.99
N THR A 48 8.12 3.51 -9.90
CA THR A 48 9.12 4.58 -9.66
C THR A 48 8.73 5.42 -8.45
N TYR A 49 7.46 5.83 -8.37
CA TYR A 49 6.94 6.59 -7.24
C TYR A 49 7.10 5.86 -5.89
N LEU A 50 6.71 4.58 -5.82
CA LEU A 50 6.79 3.79 -4.60
C LEU A 50 8.24 3.48 -4.22
N GLU A 51 9.12 3.28 -5.20
CA GLU A 51 10.56 3.10 -4.98
C GLU A 51 11.20 4.36 -4.40
N GLU A 52 10.90 5.53 -4.97
CA GLU A 52 11.34 6.83 -4.43
C GLU A 52 10.83 7.04 -3.00
N ALA A 53 9.55 6.80 -2.75
CA ALA A 53 8.97 6.90 -1.41
C ALA A 53 9.64 5.95 -0.41
N ARG A 54 9.95 4.72 -0.84
CA ARG A 54 10.64 3.71 -0.02
C ARG A 54 12.04 4.16 0.40
N ASN A 55 12.73 4.93 -0.44
CA ASN A 55 14.08 5.43 -0.18
C ASN A 55 14.12 6.60 0.84
N LEU A 56 12.98 7.20 1.19
CA LEU A 56 12.92 8.32 2.13
C LEU A 56 12.93 7.89 3.62
N GLY A 57 12.91 6.60 3.92
CA GLY A 57 12.93 6.08 5.29
C GLY A 57 13.18 4.58 5.38
N ASP A 58 12.99 4.02 6.56
CA ASP A 58 13.26 2.61 6.85
C ASP A 58 12.11 1.69 6.46
N VAL A 59 10.87 2.19 6.52
CA VAL A 59 9.64 1.44 6.22
C VAL A 59 8.69 2.31 5.42
N LEU A 60 8.20 1.79 4.30
CA LEU A 60 7.12 2.40 3.52
C LEU A 60 5.78 1.74 3.89
N ILE A 61 4.81 2.56 4.23
CA ILE A 61 3.41 2.17 4.47
C ILE A 61 2.58 2.73 3.31
N VAL A 62 1.81 1.85 2.65
CA VAL A 62 0.97 2.22 1.51
C VAL A 62 -0.49 1.99 1.87
N GLY A 63 -1.27 3.06 1.96
CA GLY A 63 -2.72 3.01 2.11
C GLY A 63 -3.42 2.77 0.78
N VAL A 64 -4.23 1.73 0.68
CA VAL A 64 -5.05 1.46 -0.51
C VAL A 64 -6.46 2.00 -0.29
N ASN A 65 -6.94 2.88 -1.16
CA ASN A 65 -8.27 3.46 -1.01
C ASN A 65 -9.37 2.39 -1.15
N SER A 66 -10.44 2.52 -0.36
CA SER A 66 -11.62 1.64 -0.45
C SER A 66 -12.38 1.82 -1.77
N ASP A 67 -13.10 0.79 -2.20
CA ASP A 67 -13.90 0.85 -3.43
C ASP A 67 -14.96 1.96 -3.36
N ALA A 68 -15.56 2.15 -2.18
CA ALA A 68 -16.52 3.22 -1.92
C ALA A 68 -15.89 4.61 -2.09
N SER A 69 -14.69 4.84 -1.52
CA SER A 69 -13.98 6.12 -1.65
C SER A 69 -13.62 6.44 -3.11
N VAL A 70 -13.22 5.42 -3.88
CA VAL A 70 -12.87 5.60 -5.29
C VAL A 70 -14.08 5.95 -6.14
N LYS A 71 -15.22 5.28 -5.90
CA LYS A 71 -16.48 5.57 -6.62
C LYS A 71 -16.95 7.00 -6.44
N VAL A 72 -16.86 7.53 -5.22
CA VAL A 72 -17.23 8.94 -4.93
C VAL A 72 -16.41 9.91 -5.79
N ASN A 73 -15.12 9.64 -5.98
CA ASN A 73 -14.22 10.55 -6.69
C ASN A 73 -14.15 10.31 -8.20
N LYS A 74 -14.35 9.07 -8.67
CA LYS A 74 -14.10 8.66 -10.08
C LYS A 74 -15.34 8.10 -10.78
N GLY A 75 -16.48 8.06 -10.09
CA GLY A 75 -17.74 7.52 -10.58
C GLY A 75 -17.85 5.99 -10.46
N ASP A 76 -19.07 5.48 -10.66
CA ASP A 76 -19.43 4.08 -10.37
C ASP A 76 -18.70 3.03 -11.23
N LYS A 77 -18.13 3.45 -12.37
CA LYS A 77 -17.35 2.58 -13.26
C LYS A 77 -15.92 2.33 -12.77
N ARG A 78 -15.52 2.91 -11.63
CA ARG A 78 -14.19 2.74 -11.03
C ARG A 78 -14.32 2.40 -9.55
N PRO A 79 -13.40 1.59 -8.99
CA PRO A 79 -12.23 0.99 -9.64
C PRO A 79 -12.59 -0.24 -10.49
N ILE A 80 -11.69 -0.66 -11.38
CA ILE A 80 -11.83 -1.91 -12.14
C ILE A 80 -11.57 -3.11 -11.22
N ASN A 81 -10.53 -3.00 -10.39
CA ASN A 81 -10.12 -4.02 -9.43
C ASN A 81 -10.64 -3.68 -8.02
N SER A 82 -11.08 -4.69 -7.27
CA SER A 82 -11.52 -4.51 -5.88
C SER A 82 -10.37 -4.01 -5.00
N GLN A 83 -10.70 -3.35 -3.88
CA GLN A 83 -9.69 -2.89 -2.92
C GLN A 83 -8.82 -4.02 -2.37
N LYS A 84 -9.35 -5.25 -2.31
CA LYS A 84 -8.58 -6.43 -1.90
C LYS A 84 -7.53 -6.78 -2.96
N ASN A 85 -7.93 -6.85 -4.23
CA ASN A 85 -7.02 -7.18 -5.32
C ASN A 85 -5.95 -6.11 -5.53
N ARG A 86 -6.30 -4.82 -5.31
CA ARG A 86 -5.34 -3.70 -5.42
C ARG A 86 -4.32 -3.66 -4.27
N ALA A 87 -4.60 -4.35 -3.17
CA ALA A 87 -3.72 -4.40 -2.00
C ALA A 87 -2.83 -5.67 -1.96
N GLU A 88 -3.18 -6.73 -2.70
CA GLU A 88 -2.34 -7.93 -2.88
C GLU A 88 -1.14 -7.67 -3.80
#